data_AF-A0A3S4KHV6-F1
#
_entry.id   AF-A0A3S4KHV6-F1
#
_cell.length_a   1.000
_cell.length_b   1.000
_cell.length_c   1.000
_cell.angle_alpha   90.00
_cell.angle_beta   90.00
_cell.angle_gamma   90.00
#
_symmetry.space_group_name_H-M   'P 1'
#
loop_
_entity.id
_entity.type
_entity.pdbx_description
1 polymer ?
#
loop_
_entity_poly.entity_id
_entity_poly.type
_entity_poly.pdbx_seq_one_letter_code
_entity_poly.pdbx_strand_id
1 'polypeptide(L)'
;MDDLQAQGIWLIISSTHGAGDIPDNLVPFYDALQEKQADLSAVRFGAIGSAAREYDTFCGAIDKLEAALKACGAKQIGETLKINVLEHEIPEDPAEIWLGSWKNFALRIVKDRPIFCG
;
A
#
# COMPACT_ATOMS: atom_id res chain seq x y z
N MET A 1 11.68 6.07 -14.66
CA MET A 1 10.93 6.35 -13.42
C MET A 1 11.96 6.73 -12.36
N ASP A 2 12.27 8.02 -12.29
CA ASP A 2 13.31 8.59 -11.44
C ASP A 2 12.70 9.78 -10.69
N ASP A 3 11.66 9.55 -9.89
CA ASP A 3 11.09 10.58 -9.00
C ASP A 3 10.22 9.95 -7.90
N LEU A 4 10.61 8.77 -7.39
CA LEU A 4 9.99 8.29 -6.16
C LEU A 4 10.71 8.97 -4.99
N GLN A 5 10.15 10.08 -4.55
CA GLN A 5 10.65 10.77 -3.36
C GLN A 5 10.61 9.81 -2.17
N ALA A 6 11.78 9.45 -1.64
CA ALA A 6 11.93 8.58 -0.46
C ALA A 6 11.45 9.25 0.85
N GLN A 7 10.48 10.15 0.76
CA GLN A 7 9.84 10.82 1.86
C GLN A 7 8.37 11.09 1.53
N GLY A 8 7.48 10.92 2.51
CA GLY A 8 6.08 11.30 2.37
C GLY A 8 5.12 10.18 2.71
N ILE A 9 3.90 10.27 2.18
CA ILE A 9 2.83 9.32 2.41
C ILE A 9 2.41 8.71 1.07
N TRP A 10 2.56 7.41 0.93
CA TRP A 10 2.22 6.66 -0.27
C TRP A 10 0.93 5.86 -0.03
N LEU A 11 0.16 5.64 -1.08
CA LEU A 11 -1.01 4.79 -1.05
C LEU A 11 -0.89 3.78 -2.18
N ILE A 12 -0.85 2.51 -1.82
CA ILE A 12 -0.67 1.41 -2.75
C ILE A 12 -1.99 0.69 -2.88
N ILE A 13 -2.48 0.63 -4.11
CA ILE A 13 -3.75 0.00 -4.43
C ILE A 13 -3.43 -1.09 -5.45
N SER A 14 -3.75 -2.34 -5.10
CA SER A 14 -3.52 -3.48 -5.98
C SER A 14 -4.79 -4.31 -6.08
N SER A 15 -5.27 -4.49 -7.31
CA SER A 15 -6.29 -5.49 -7.61
C SER A 15 -5.62 -6.79 -8.02
N THR A 16 -6.02 -7.90 -7.40
CA THR A 16 -5.57 -9.25 -7.80
C THR A 16 -6.67 -9.89 -8.61
N HIS A 17 -6.36 -10.24 -9.86
CA HIS A 17 -7.25 -10.97 -10.76
C HIS A 17 -6.61 -12.33 -11.08
N GLY A 18 -7.24 -13.44 -10.71
CA GLY A 18 -6.72 -14.79 -10.94
C GLY A 18 -5.87 -15.37 -9.79
N ALA A 19 -4.76 -16.05 -10.12
CA ALA A 19 -3.99 -16.94 -9.23
C ALA A 19 -3.17 -16.26 -8.10
N GLY A 20 -3.41 -14.99 -7.81
CA GLY A 20 -2.68 -14.24 -6.76
C GLY A 20 -1.31 -13.71 -7.17
N ASP A 21 -1.04 -13.63 -8.48
CA ASP A 21 0.21 -13.06 -9.00
C ASP A 21 0.21 -11.53 -8.92
N ILE A 22 1.41 -10.93 -8.80
CA ILE A 22 1.53 -9.47 -8.80
C ILE A 22 1.15 -8.99 -10.20
N PRO A 23 0.27 -7.98 -10.35
CA PRO A 23 -0.02 -7.43 -11.66
C PRO A 23 1.27 -7.03 -12.36
N ASP A 24 1.41 -7.32 -13.64
CA ASP A 24 2.63 -7.01 -14.43
C ASP A 24 3.05 -5.52 -14.28
N ASN A 25 2.07 -4.64 -14.04
CA ASN A 25 2.25 -3.22 -13.79
C ASN A 25 2.98 -2.88 -12.47
N LEU A 26 2.95 -3.77 -11.48
CA LEU A 26 3.58 -3.65 -10.15
C LEU A 26 4.84 -4.49 -10.00
N VAL A 27 5.05 -5.50 -10.86
CA VAL A 27 6.28 -6.31 -10.91
C VAL A 27 7.55 -5.44 -11.01
N PRO A 28 7.68 -4.49 -11.96
CA PRO A 28 8.89 -3.68 -12.05
C PRO A 28 9.08 -2.76 -10.85
N PHE A 29 8.00 -2.39 -10.14
CA PHE A 29 8.09 -1.63 -8.90
C PHE A 29 8.58 -2.49 -7.73
N TYR A 30 8.07 -3.71 -7.60
CA TYR A 30 8.51 -4.67 -6.58
C TYR A 30 9.99 -5.05 -6.79
N ASP A 31 10.38 -5.34 -8.02
CA ASP A 31 11.77 -5.67 -8.37
C ASP A 31 12.69 -4.49 -8.10
N ALA A 32 12.30 -3.27 -8.47
CA ALA A 32 13.06 -2.07 -8.15
C ALA A 32 13.21 -1.81 -6.65
N LEU A 33 12.21 -2.13 -5.82
CA LEU A 33 12.33 -2.04 -4.36
C LEU A 33 13.35 -3.06 -3.82
N GLN A 34 13.32 -4.28 -4.34
CA GLN A 34 14.26 -5.35 -3.96
C GLN A 34 15.70 -5.05 -4.43
N GLU A 35 15.87 -4.55 -5.65
CA GLU A 35 17.17 -4.21 -6.23
C GLU A 35 17.75 -2.94 -5.61
N LYS A 36 16.97 -1.85 -5.54
CA LYS A 36 17.49 -0.56 -5.06
C LYS A 36 17.69 -0.53 -3.56
N GLN A 37 16.96 -1.33 -2.77
CA GLN A 37 16.98 -1.30 -1.29
C GLN A 37 17.08 0.14 -0.75
N ALA A 38 16.27 1.03 -1.33
CA ALA A 38 16.33 2.44 -0.98
C ALA A 38 15.89 2.62 0.47
N ASP A 39 16.52 3.52 1.22
CA ASP A 39 16.05 3.85 2.57
C ASP A 39 14.72 4.61 2.46
N LEU A 40 13.63 3.92 2.79
CA LEU A 40 12.28 4.43 2.81
C LEU A 40 11.83 4.72 4.25
N SER A 41 12.76 4.88 5.20
CA SER A 41 12.48 5.15 6.61
C SER A 41 11.63 6.41 6.84
N ALA A 42 11.69 7.37 5.91
CA ALA A 42 10.87 8.59 5.90
C ALA A 42 9.57 8.48 5.09
N VAL A 43 9.34 7.34 4.43
CA VAL A 43 8.11 7.00 3.72
C VAL A 43 7.16 6.27 4.66
N ARG A 44 5.91 6.68 4.60
CA ARG A 44 4.83 5.97 5.25
C ARG A 44 3.84 5.55 4.19
N PHE A 45 3.26 4.37 4.30
CA PHE A 45 2.40 3.86 3.24
C PHE A 45 1.12 3.23 3.77
N GLY A 46 0.03 3.39 3.01
CA GLY A 46 -1.19 2.63 3.15
C GLY A 46 -1.28 1.59 2.05
N ALA A 47 -1.91 0.46 2.34
CA ALA A 47 -2.08 -0.62 1.38
C ALA A 47 -3.57 -0.98 1.28
N ILE A 48 -4.07 -1.07 0.05
CA ILE A 48 -5.43 -1.46 -0.28
C ILE A 48 -5.35 -2.59 -1.31
N GLY A 49 -5.90 -3.74 -0.96
CA GLY A 49 -6.05 -4.89 -1.83
C GLY A 49 -7.52 -5.07 -2.22
N SER A 50 -7.80 -5.24 -3.51
CA SER A 50 -9.08 -5.78 -3.97
C SER A 50 -8.85 -7.13 -4.63
N ALA A 51 -9.59 -8.15 -4.24
CA ALA A 51 -9.42 -9.50 -4.77
C ALA A 51 -10.77 -10.18 -4.97
N ALA A 52 -10.91 -10.92 -6.06
CA ALA A 52 -12.01 -11.86 -6.24
C ALA A 52 -11.61 -13.16 -5.54
N ARG A 53 -12.36 -13.60 -4.51
CA ARG A 53 -12.15 -14.86 -3.79
C ARG A 53 -12.41 -16.13 -4.64
N GLU A 54 -12.10 -16.12 -5.93
CA GLU A 54 -12.18 -17.30 -6.79
C GLU A 54 -10.98 -18.25 -6.59
N TYR A 55 -9.88 -17.81 -5.97
CA TYR A 55 -8.65 -18.59 -5.77
C TYR A 55 -8.10 -18.50 -4.34
N ASP A 56 -7.45 -19.58 -3.87
CA ASP A 56 -6.94 -19.78 -2.50
C ASP A 56 -5.82 -18.79 -2.09
N THR A 57 -5.08 -18.25 -3.06
CA THR A 57 -3.98 -17.28 -2.87
C THR A 57 -4.48 -15.84 -2.72
N PHE A 58 -5.40 -15.63 -1.78
CA PHE A 58 -6.03 -14.33 -1.55
C PHE A 58 -5.00 -13.30 -1.04
N CYS A 59 -4.86 -12.16 -1.73
CA CYS A 59 -4.01 -11.01 -1.33
C CYS A 59 -2.47 -11.22 -1.37
N GLY A 60 -1.94 -12.20 -2.09
CA GLY A 60 -0.48 -12.41 -2.17
C GLY A 60 0.31 -11.20 -2.72
N ALA A 61 -0.26 -10.44 -3.65
CA ALA A 61 0.42 -9.30 -4.26
C ALA A 61 0.62 -8.12 -3.30
N ILE A 62 -0.42 -7.75 -2.55
CA ILE A 62 -0.35 -6.62 -1.61
C ILE A 62 0.55 -6.96 -0.41
N ASP A 63 0.54 -8.22 0.02
CA ASP A 63 1.39 -8.72 1.11
C ASP A 63 2.87 -8.66 0.74
N LYS A 64 3.23 -9.11 -0.47
CA LYS A 64 4.60 -9.00 -1.01
C LYS A 64 5.07 -7.55 -1.09
N LEU A 65 4.23 -6.64 -1.61
CA LEU A 65 4.55 -5.21 -1.69
C LEU A 65 4.74 -4.60 -0.30
N GLU A 66 3.85 -4.90 0.64
CA GLU A 66 3.95 -4.45 2.02
C GLU A 66 5.25 -4.94 2.68
N ALA A 67 5.61 -6.21 2.48
CA ALA A 67 6.84 -6.79 2.98
C ALA A 67 8.08 -6.12 2.37
N ALA A 68 8.12 -5.87 1.06
CA ALA A 68 9.24 -5.20 0.40
C ALA A 68 9.44 -3.77 0.89
N LEU A 69 8.35 -3.03 1.10
CA LEU A 69 8.41 -1.66 1.64
C LEU A 69 8.87 -1.64 3.09
N LYS A 70 8.35 -2.55 3.92
CA LYS A 70 8.82 -2.73 5.29
C LYS A 70 10.30 -3.10 5.35
N ALA A 71 10.76 -3.96 4.44
CA ALA A 71 12.18 -4.31 4.31
C ALA A 71 13.05 -3.10 3.95
N CYS A 72 12.53 -2.16 3.17
CA CYS A 72 13.17 -0.87 2.87
C CYS A 72 13.06 0.17 4.00
N GLY A 73 12.43 -0.15 5.14
CA GLY A 73 12.26 0.75 6.29
C GLY A 73 10.98 1.58 6.29
N ALA A 74 10.12 1.45 5.27
CA ALA A 74 8.87 2.20 5.19
C ALA A 74 7.90 1.78 6.30
N LYS A 75 7.13 2.76 6.82
CA LYS A 75 6.17 2.52 7.91
C LYS A 75 4.75 2.44 7.40
N GLN A 76 4.08 1.33 7.68
CA GLN A 76 2.67 1.19 7.37
C GLN A 76 1.82 2.14 8.24
N ILE A 77 0.82 2.79 7.63
CA ILE A 77 -0.17 3.62 8.32
C ILE A 77 -1.49 2.86 8.35
N GLY A 78 -1.98 2.57 9.56
CA GLY A 78 -3.24 1.86 9.75
C GLY A 78 -3.17 0.40 9.30
N GLU A 79 -4.34 -0.21 9.09
CA GLU A 79 -4.48 -1.60 8.65
C GLU A 79 -4.71 -1.68 7.14
N THR A 80 -4.19 -2.72 6.49
CA THR A 80 -4.40 -2.98 5.06
C THR A 80 -5.85 -3.33 4.78
N LEU A 81 -6.51 -2.55 3.93
CA LEU A 81 -7.89 -2.84 3.51
C LEU A 81 -7.87 -3.98 2.50
N LYS A 82 -8.66 -5.03 2.74
CA LYS A 82 -8.86 -6.13 1.80
C LYS A 82 -10.33 -6.17 1.41
N ILE A 83 -10.63 -5.81 0.17
CA ILE A 83 -12.00 -5.80 -0.37
C ILE A 83 -12.22 -7.05 -1.21
N ASN A 84 -13.28 -7.79 -0.90
CA ASN A 84 -13.69 -8.92 -1.73
C ASN A 84 -14.68 -8.45 -2.79
N VAL A 85 -14.23 -8.30 -4.04
CA VAL A 85 -15.05 -7.82 -5.16
C VAL A 85 -16.15 -8.82 -5.58
N LEU A 86 -16.07 -10.07 -5.13
CA LEU A 86 -17.15 -11.06 -5.33
C LEU A 86 -18.26 -10.97 -4.28
N GLU A 87 -17.96 -10.50 -3.07
CA GLU A 87 -18.95 -10.38 -1.99
C GLU A 87 -19.58 -8.98 -1.93
N HIS A 88 -18.86 -7.95 -2.36
CA HIS A 88 -19.36 -6.59 -2.38
C HIS A 88 -19.70 -6.14 -3.79
N GLU A 89 -20.99 -5.88 -4.02
CA GLU A 89 -21.52 -5.31 -5.27
C GLU A 89 -20.89 -3.94 -5.60
N ILE A 90 -20.47 -3.20 -4.57
CA ILE A 90 -19.80 -1.91 -4.68
C ILE A 90 -18.52 -1.91 -3.82
N PRO A 91 -17.33 -2.13 -4.41
CA PRO A 91 -16.07 -2.10 -3.68
C PRO A 91 -15.66 -0.68 -3.24
N GLU A 92 -16.27 0.35 -3.81
CA GLU A 92 -15.98 1.75 -3.48
C GLU A 92 -16.45 2.15 -2.09
N ASP A 93 -17.53 1.54 -1.58
CA ASP A 93 -18.13 1.84 -0.28
C ASP A 93 -17.16 1.54 0.90
N PRO A 94 -16.61 0.32 1.03
CA PRO A 94 -15.62 0.04 2.07
C PRO A 94 -14.31 0.81 1.85
N ALA A 95 -13.96 1.10 0.59
CA ALA A 95 -12.77 1.90 0.27
C ALA A 95 -12.91 3.34 0.80
N GLU A 96 -14.06 3.98 0.62
CA GLU A 96 -14.31 5.34 1.08
C GLU A 96 -14.27 5.43 2.62
N ILE A 97 -14.93 4.48 3.31
CA ILE A 97 -14.95 4.42 4.78
C ILE A 97 -13.52 4.25 5.33
N TRP A 98 -12.76 3.34 4.74
CA TRP A 98 -11.37 3.11 5.13
C TRP A 98 -10.51 4.33 4.81
N LEU A 99 -10.68 4.95 3.65
CA LEU A 99 -9.92 6.14 3.25
C LEU A 99 -10.19 7.31 4.19
N GLY A 100 -11.43 7.50 4.65
CA GLY A 100 -11.78 8.51 5.65
C GLY A 100 -11.03 8.29 6.96
N SER A 101 -11.01 7.05 7.46
CA SER A 101 -10.26 6.68 8.66
C SER A 101 -8.75 6.82 8.46
N TRP A 102 -8.22 6.30 7.36
CA TRP A 102 -6.82 6.34 7.00
C TRP A 102 -6.30 7.77 6.82
N LYS A 103 -7.09 8.65 6.19
CA LYS A 103 -6.78 10.07 6.07
C LYS A 103 -6.61 10.72 7.43
N ASN A 104 -7.45 10.37 8.42
CA ASN A 104 -7.30 10.87 9.78
C ASN A 104 -5.99 10.38 10.44
N PHE A 105 -5.61 9.11 10.24
CA PHE A 105 -4.32 8.58 10.70
C PHE A 105 -3.13 9.28 10.01
N ALA A 106 -3.18 9.43 8.69
CA ALA A 106 -2.18 10.10 7.89
C ALA A 106 -2.02 11.58 8.32
N LEU A 107 -3.13 12.31 8.50
CA LEU A 107 -3.11 13.70 8.94
C LEU A 107 -2.50 13.85 10.34
N ARG A 108 -2.81 12.95 11.28
CA ARG A 108 -2.21 12.96 12.61
C ARG A 108 -0.70 12.79 12.53
N ILE A 109 -0.25 11.91 11.65
CA ILE A 109 1.14 11.61 11.38
C ILE A 109 1.91 12.78 10.74
N VAL A 110 1.27 13.56 9.86
CA VAL A 110 1.87 14.77 9.27
C VAL A 110 1.92 15.90 10.29
N LYS A 111 0.84 16.10 11.07
CA LYS A 111 0.77 17.14 12.10
C LYS A 111 1.76 16.93 13.25
N ASP A 112 2.11 15.67 13.53
CA ASP A 112 3.08 15.31 14.57
C ASP A 112 4.54 15.49 14.12
N ARG A 113 4.82 15.87 12.86
CA ARG A 113 6.17 16.35 12.51
C ARG A 113 6.31 17.77 13.06
N PRO A 114 7.11 18.00 14.13
CA PRO A 114 7.52 19.36 14.43
C PRO A 114 8.25 19.87 13.18
N ILE A 115 7.79 21.01 12.67
CA ILE A 115 8.60 21.85 11.79
C ILE A 115 9.91 22.12 12.53
N PHE A 116 10.95 21.34 12.24
CA PHE A 116 12.31 21.69 12.65
C PHE A 116 12.69 22.92 11.84
N CYS A 117 12.33 24.08 12.38
CA CYS A 117 12.95 25.35 12.07
C CYS A 117 14.29 25.32 12.80
N GLY A 118 15.37 25.11 12.04
CA GLY A 118 16.75 25.12 12.49
C GLY A 118 17.63 25.63 11.37
#